data_AF-A0A9D6IBB6-F1
#
_entry.id   AF-A0A9D6IBB6-F1
#
_cell.length_a   1.000
_cell.length_b   1.000
_cell.length_c   1.000
_cell.angle_alpha   90.00
_cell.angle_beta   90.00
_cell.angle_gamma   90.00
#
_symmetry.space_group_name_H-M   'P 1'
#
loop_
_entity.id
_entity.type
_entity.pdbx_description
1 polymer ?
#
loop_
_entity_poly.entity_id
_entity_poly.type
_entity_poly.pdbx_seq_one_letter_code
_entity_poly.pdbx_strand_id
1 'polypeptide(L)'
;MKNADKKMGSFAVFCNDAEDLPAKLKTLAAKQKLKSFVLAVDNPTGPDAYKISKDADVTVVLYNKSKVIANYAFKKGQLSASDVTKIVADVSKIVK
;
A
#
# COMPACT_ATOMS: atom_id res chain seq x y z
N MET A 1 -5.99 -7.93 15.81
CA MET A 1 -5.60 -8.00 14.38
C MET A 1 -4.83 -9.28 14.15
N LYS A 2 -5.14 -10.00 13.06
CA LYS A 2 -4.40 -11.22 12.69
C LYS A 2 -2.96 -10.80 12.36
N ASN A 3 -1.97 -11.34 13.09
CA ASN A 3 -0.53 -11.03 13.00
C ASN A 3 -0.02 -9.78 13.75
N ALA A 4 -0.77 -9.22 14.70
CA ALA A 4 -0.29 -8.07 15.50
C ALA A 4 0.95 -8.41 16.34
N ASP A 5 1.00 -9.63 16.86
CA ASP A 5 2.12 -10.26 17.56
C ASP A 5 3.39 -10.36 16.68
N LYS A 6 3.23 -10.33 15.36
CA LYS A 6 4.32 -10.43 14.38
C LYS A 6 4.93 -9.09 13.98
N LYS A 7 4.54 -8.00 14.68
CA LYS A 7 4.98 -6.61 14.42
C LYS A 7 4.83 -6.20 12.94
N MET A 8 3.80 -6.73 12.27
CA MET A 8 3.53 -6.43 10.87
C MET A 8 2.84 -5.07 10.77
N GLY A 9 3.43 -4.16 10.00
CA GLY A 9 2.83 -2.87 9.65
C GLY A 9 2.20 -2.91 8.26
N SER A 10 1.23 -2.04 8.02
CA SER A 10 0.65 -1.83 6.70
C SER A 10 0.39 -0.36 6.49
N PHE A 11 0.77 0.14 5.32
CA PHE A 11 0.60 1.53 4.96
C PHE A 11 0.37 1.67 3.46
N ALA A 12 -0.33 2.72 3.05
CA ALA A 12 -0.44 3.16 1.68
C ALA A 12 0.11 4.57 1.56
N VAL A 13 0.97 4.78 0.56
CA VAL A 13 1.50 6.10 0.20
C VAL A 13 0.79 6.54 -1.08
N PHE A 14 0.12 7.68 -1.01
CA PHE A 14 -0.53 8.32 -2.15
C PHE A 14 0.43 9.38 -2.69
N CYS A 15 1.04 9.10 -3.84
CA CYS A 15 1.95 10.01 -4.54
C CYS A 15 1.11 10.99 -5.36
N ASN A 16 0.74 12.14 -4.78
CA ASN A 16 -0.20 13.10 -5.38
C ASN A 16 -0.06 14.48 -4.73
N ASP A 17 -0.31 15.55 -5.50
CA ASP A 17 -0.18 16.95 -5.12
C ASP A 17 -1.51 17.66 -4.81
N ALA A 18 -2.64 16.94 -4.84
CA ALA A 18 -3.95 17.49 -4.53
C ALA A 18 -4.05 17.94 -3.05
N GLU A 19 -4.28 19.23 -2.84
CA GLU A 19 -4.38 19.85 -1.51
C GLU A 19 -5.51 19.27 -0.65
N ASP A 20 -6.57 18.77 -1.29
CA ASP A 20 -7.74 18.20 -0.60
C ASP A 20 -7.59 16.71 -0.22
N LEU A 21 -6.51 16.06 -0.67
CA LEU A 21 -6.28 14.64 -0.46
C LEU A 21 -6.15 14.26 1.03
N PRO A 22 -5.41 15.00 1.89
CA PRO A 22 -5.34 14.68 3.31
C PRO A 22 -6.72 14.68 4.00
N ALA A 23 -7.61 15.60 3.62
CA ALA A 23 -8.97 15.64 4.14
C ALA A 23 -9.79 14.42 3.69
N LYS A 24 -9.70 14.06 2.40
CA LYS A 24 -10.35 12.84 1.86
C LYS A 24 -9.86 11.57 2.55
N LEU A 25 -8.55 11.45 2.80
CA LEU A 25 -7.95 10.30 3.48
C LEU A 25 -8.42 10.20 4.93
N LYS A 26 -8.55 11.32 5.66
CA LYS A 26 -9.12 11.33 7.02
C LYS A 26 -10.56 10.82 7.02
N THR A 27 -11.39 11.30 6.09
CA THR A 27 -12.78 10.84 5.94
C THR A 27 -12.85 9.36 5.58
N LEU A 28 -11.98 8.89 4.67
CA LEU A 28 -11.90 7.48 4.30
C LEU A 28 -11.50 6.61 5.50
N ALA A 29 -10.49 7.02 6.26
CA ALA A 29 -10.03 6.31 7.45
C ALA A 29 -11.12 6.20 8.51
N ALA A 30 -11.88 7.28 8.73
CA ALA A 30 -13.02 7.28 9.64
C ALA A 30 -14.14 6.34 9.14
N LYS A 31 -14.51 6.45 7.85
CA LYS A 31 -15.55 5.63 7.22
C LYS A 31 -15.23 4.13 7.28
N GLN A 32 -13.98 3.77 7.02
CA GLN A 32 -13.49 2.39 6.99
C GLN A 32 -12.97 1.91 8.36
N LYS A 33 -13.02 2.76 9.40
CA LYS A 33 -12.54 2.47 10.76
C LYS A 33 -11.10 1.93 10.78
N LEU A 34 -10.23 2.50 9.95
CA LEU A 34 -8.82 2.10 9.86
C LEU A 34 -8.08 2.51 11.14
N LYS A 35 -7.76 1.54 12.01
CA LYS A 35 -7.07 1.79 13.30
C LYS A 35 -5.58 1.45 13.30
N SER A 36 -5.11 0.64 12.35
CA SER A 36 -3.69 0.25 12.26
C SER A 36 -3.21 0.15 10.82
N PHE A 37 -3.80 0.97 9.96
CA PHE A 37 -3.37 1.16 8.58
C PHE A 37 -2.96 2.62 8.43
N VAL A 38 -1.71 2.88 8.07
CA VAL A 38 -1.21 4.24 7.89
C VAL A 38 -1.52 4.70 6.46
N LEU A 39 -2.15 5.86 6.34
CA LEU A 39 -2.32 6.55 5.06
C LEU A 39 -1.33 7.71 5.04
N ALA A 40 -0.44 7.72 4.07
CA ALA A 40 0.55 8.77 3.87
C ALA A 40 0.32 9.44 2.51
N VAL A 41 0.65 10.72 2.41
CA VAL A 41 0.70 11.46 1.14
C VAL A 41 2.17 11.80 0.90
N ASP A 42 2.60 11.62 -0.33
CA ASP A 42 3.94 11.98 -0.79
C ASP A 42 3.84 12.72 -2.13
N ASN A 43 4.96 13.23 -2.63
CA ASN A 43 5.01 13.91 -3.92
C ASN A 43 4.52 13.01 -5.08
N PRO A 44 4.07 13.58 -6.21
CA PRO A 44 3.55 12.81 -7.35
C PRO A 44 4.54 11.81 -7.95
N THR A 45 5.84 12.07 -7.82
CA THR A 45 6.90 11.19 -8.33
C THR A 45 7.19 10.00 -7.41
N GLY A 46 6.67 10.04 -6.18
CA GLY A 46 7.03 9.12 -5.12
C GLY A 46 8.50 9.24 -4.68
N PRO A 47 8.91 8.44 -3.69
CA PRO A 47 10.30 8.42 -3.27
C PRO A 47 11.17 7.72 -4.32
N ASP A 48 12.15 8.43 -4.88
CA ASP A 48 13.03 7.97 -5.98
C ASP A 48 13.62 6.57 -5.77
N ALA A 49 13.97 6.24 -4.53
CA ALA A 49 14.54 4.95 -4.15
C ALA A 49 13.64 3.74 -4.47
N TYR A 50 12.32 3.94 -4.55
CA TYR A 50 11.36 2.86 -4.81
C TYR A 50 11.14 2.58 -6.30
N LYS A 51 11.69 3.40 -7.20
CA LYS A 51 11.57 3.25 -8.66
C LYS A 51 10.14 2.93 -9.09
N ILE A 52 9.17 3.65 -8.54
CA ILE A 52 7.76 3.45 -8.87
C ILE A 52 7.59 3.68 -10.37
N SER A 53 7.06 2.69 -11.07
CA SER A 53 6.85 2.79 -12.52
C SER A 53 5.87 3.93 -12.80
N LYS A 54 6.21 4.82 -13.73
CA LYS A 54 5.32 5.91 -14.17
C LYS A 54 4.00 5.39 -14.76
N ASP A 55 3.99 4.15 -15.21
CA ASP A 55 2.80 3.50 -15.79
C ASP A 55 1.95 2.78 -14.73
N ALA A 56 2.47 2.60 -13.51
CA ALA A 56 1.75 1.91 -12.44
C ALA A 56 0.90 2.90 -11.64
N ASP A 57 -0.40 2.69 -11.66
CA ASP A 57 -1.38 3.46 -10.88
C ASP A 57 -1.43 2.94 -9.44
N VAL A 58 -1.19 1.64 -9.24
CA VAL A 58 -1.10 1.01 -7.93
C VAL A 58 0.11 0.09 -7.89
N THR A 59 0.98 0.27 -6.89
CA THR A 59 2.08 -0.65 -6.60
C THR A 59 1.91 -1.22 -5.19
N VAL A 60 1.95 -2.54 -5.07
CA VAL A 60 1.90 -3.25 -3.79
C VAL A 60 3.23 -3.95 -3.55
N VAL A 61 3.90 -3.59 -2.46
CA VAL A 61 5.19 -4.16 -2.08
C VAL A 61 5.03 -4.92 -0.77
N LEU A 62 5.35 -6.21 -0.79
CA LEU A 62 5.46 -7.03 0.41
C LEU A 62 6.94 -7.17 0.74
N TYR A 63 7.36 -6.71 1.91
CA TYR A 63 8.75 -6.74 2.33
C TYR A 63 8.89 -7.19 3.78
N ASN A 64 10.07 -7.74 4.11
CA ASN A 64 10.44 -8.09 5.47
C ASN A 64 11.90 -7.69 5.71
N LYS A 65 12.21 -7.02 6.84
CA LYS A 65 13.54 -6.48 7.16
C LYS A 65 14.16 -5.70 6.00
N SER A 66 13.39 -4.79 5.41
CA SER A 66 13.78 -3.95 4.26
C SER A 66 14.15 -4.72 2.98
N LYS A 67 13.85 -6.02 2.90
CA LYS A 67 14.00 -6.83 1.70
C LYS A 67 12.64 -7.06 1.06
N VAL A 68 12.49 -6.65 -0.20
CA VAL A 68 11.30 -6.92 -1.01
C VAL A 68 11.19 -8.43 -1.25
N ILE A 69 10.03 -8.99 -0.89
CA ILE A 69 9.71 -10.40 -1.09
C ILE A 69 8.73 -10.57 -2.26
N ALA A 70 7.82 -9.61 -2.45
CA ALA A 70 6.96 -9.53 -3.63
C ALA A 70 6.72 -8.06 -4.05
N ASN A 71 6.60 -7.83 -5.34
CA ASN A 71 6.26 -6.54 -5.93
C ASN A 71 5.20 -6.76 -7.02
N TYR A 72 4.09 -6.03 -6.89
CA TYR A 72 2.98 -6.07 -7.83
C TYR A 72 2.71 -4.65 -8.34
N ALA A 73 2.85 -4.44 -9.64
CA ALA A 73 2.56 -3.15 -10.28
C ALA A 73 1.34 -3.31 -11.20
N PHE A 74 0.33 -2.48 -10.97
CA PHE A 74 -0.92 -2.48 -11.72
C PHE A 74 -1.08 -1.13 -12.42
N LYS A 75 -1.39 -1.16 -13.73
CA LYS A 75 -1.85 0.02 -14.43
C LYS A 75 -3.28 0.36 -13.99
N LYS A 76 -3.73 1.56 -14.35
CA LYS A 76 -5.09 2.02 -14.06
C LYS A 76 -6.14 0.98 -14.49
N GLY A 77 -6.97 0.55 -13.55
CA GLY A 77 -8.04 -0.43 -13.77
C GLY A 77 -7.60 -1.90 -13.90
N GLN A 78 -6.31 -2.22 -13.75
CA GLN A 78 -5.83 -3.60 -13.84
C GLN A 78 -5.93 -4.39 -12.54
N LEU A 79 -6.05 -3.74 -11.39
CA LEU A 79 -6.19 -4.43 -10.11
C LEU A 79 -7.55 -5.14 -10.06
N SER A 80 -7.55 -6.47 -10.17
CA SER A 80 -8.76 -7.29 -10.08
C SER A 80 -8.96 -7.88 -8.69
N ALA A 81 -10.17 -8.38 -8.41
CA ALA A 81 -10.45 -9.12 -7.18
C ALA A 81 -9.55 -10.36 -7.01
N SER A 82 -9.22 -11.03 -8.11
CA SER A 82 -8.33 -12.20 -8.10
C SER A 82 -6.90 -11.84 -7.70
N ASP A 83 -6.44 -10.65 -8.08
CA ASP A 83 -5.11 -10.16 -7.71
C ASP A 83 -5.06 -9.79 -6.23
N VAL A 84 -6.13 -9.18 -5.71
CA VAL A 84 -6.26 -8.92 -4.27
C VAL A 84 -6.19 -10.22 -3.47
N THR A 85 -6.90 -11.27 -3.90
CA THR A 85 -6.85 -12.59 -3.24
C THR A 85 -5.42 -13.15 -3.23
N LYS A 86 -4.69 -13.05 -4.34
CA LYS A 86 -3.28 -13.50 -4.43
C LYS A 86 -2.37 -12.71 -3.49
N ILE A 87 -2.48 -11.38 -3.49
CA ILE A 87 -1.69 -10.49 -2.63
C ILE A 87 -1.93 -10.84 -1.15
N VAL A 88 -3.19 -11.02 -0.75
CA VAL A 88 -3.54 -11.35 0.64
C VAL A 88 -3.00 -12.73 1.03
N ALA A 89 -3.03 -13.72 0.14
CA ALA A 89 -2.41 -15.03 0.39
C ALA A 89 -0.88 -14.91 0.58
N ASP A 90 -0.24 -14.05 -0.22
CA ASP A 90 1.19 -13.79 -0.20
C ASP A 90 1.68 -13.04 1.04
N VAL A 91 0.79 -12.41 1.82
CA VAL A 91 1.15 -11.82 3.13
C VAL A 91 1.81 -12.87 4.02
N SER A 92 1.42 -14.14 3.91
CA SER A 92 2.07 -15.24 4.65
C SER A 92 3.59 -15.34 4.41
N LYS A 93 4.09 -14.88 3.25
CA LYS A 93 5.53 -14.90 2.91
C LYS A 93 6.36 -13.90 3.71
N ILE A 94 5.73 -12.87 4.28
CA ILE A 94 6.40 -11.82 5.06
C ILE A 94 6.15 -11.93 6.57
N VAL A 95 5.20 -12.78 6.98
CA VAL A 95 4.90 -13.06 8.39
C VAL A 95 5.91 -14.09 8.91
N LYS A 96 6.68 -13.74 9.94
CA LYS A 96 7.52 -14.67 10.71
C LYS A 96 6.99 -14.81 12.12
#